data_AF-A0A5K7Z7D3-F1
#
_entry.id   AF-A0A5K7Z7D3-F1
#
_cell.length_a   1.000
_cell.length_b   1.000
_cell.length_c   1.000
_cell.angle_alpha   90.00
_cell.angle_beta   90.00
_cell.angle_gamma   90.00
#
_symmetry.space_group_name_H-M   'P 1'
#
loop_
_entity.id
_entity.type
_entity.pdbx_description
1 polymer ?
#
loop_
_entity_poly.entity_id
_entity_poly.type
_entity_poly.pdbx_seq_one_letter_code
_entity_poly.pdbx_strand_id
1 'polypeptide(L)'
;MRLNARSVLFIRRAETKQDITDAGREWKRMFPASGMQEIISSDADTVYAETHVRCPPRDSGDVQACYKVMAFDRCLLEKIRGQFVVLESQAAHGCKVCRVAIRRIGKPADDLIPAHSRKQAPQYGRG
;
A
#
# COMPACT_ATOMS: atom_id res chain seq x y z
N MET A 1 -2.15 10.00 15.64
CA MET A 1 -2.30 8.56 15.34
C MET A 1 -1.44 7.78 16.33
N ARG A 2 -2.01 6.97 17.23
CA ARG A 2 -1.23 6.19 18.21
C ARG A 2 -0.88 4.83 17.60
N LEU A 3 0.36 4.67 17.12
CA LEU A 3 0.90 3.35 16.79
C LEU A 3 0.98 2.57 18.10
N ASN A 4 0.44 1.34 18.14
CA ASN A 4 0.58 0.51 19.33
C ASN A 4 2.04 0.03 19.47
N ALA A 5 2.46 -0.35 20.68
CA ALA A 5 3.85 -0.71 20.98
C ALA A 5 4.37 -1.85 20.09
N ARG A 6 3.51 -2.80 19.71
CA ARG A 6 3.86 -3.94 18.86
C ARG A 6 4.18 -3.50 17.42
N SER A 7 3.40 -2.59 16.85
CA SER A 7 3.65 -1.95 15.55
C SER A 7 4.96 -1.16 15.56
N VAL A 8 5.26 -0.45 16.65
CA VAL A 8 6.52 0.31 16.78
C VAL A 8 7.75 -0.60 16.84
N LEU A 9 7.70 -1.66 17.65
CA LEU A 9 8.76 -2.67 17.72
C LEU A 9 8.99 -3.37 16.37
N PHE A 10 7.90 -3.60 15.65
CA PHE A 10 7.94 -4.21 14.33
C PHE A 10 8.57 -3.29 13.28
N ILE A 11 8.18 -2.01 13.26
CA ILE A 11 8.82 -0.99 12.40
C ILE A 11 10.31 -0.82 12.75
N ARG A 12 10.71 -0.95 14.02
CA ARG A 12 12.12 -0.87 14.44
C ARG A 12 12.99 -2.00 13.87
N ARG A 13 12.39 -3.10 13.41
CA ARG A 13 13.08 -4.20 12.74
C ARG A 13 13.18 -4.03 11.22
N ALA A 14 12.60 -2.97 10.67
CA ALA A 14 12.70 -2.68 9.26
C ALA A 14 14.11 -2.18 8.95
N GLU A 15 14.77 -2.83 8.00
CA GLU A 15 16.12 -2.46 7.57
C GLU A 15 16.05 -1.50 6.38
N THR A 16 16.78 -0.39 6.46
CA THR A 16 16.93 0.53 5.34
C THR A 16 17.60 -0.19 4.16
N LYS A 17 16.99 -0.10 2.98
CA LYS A 17 17.54 -0.67 1.74
C LYS A 17 17.98 0.44 0.80
N GLN A 18 19.06 0.19 0.07
CA GLN A 18 19.55 1.10 -0.97
C GLN A 18 18.82 0.88 -2.30
N ASP A 19 18.39 -0.34 -2.56
CA ASP A 19 17.60 -0.69 -3.73
C ASP A 19 16.10 -0.73 -3.42
N ILE A 20 15.27 -0.30 -4.39
CA ILE A 20 13.82 -0.22 -4.21
C ILE A 20 13.16 -1.61 -4.26
N THR A 21 13.71 -2.52 -5.06
CA THR A 21 13.25 -3.92 -5.10
C THR A 21 13.51 -4.59 -3.76
N ASP A 22 14.67 -4.33 -3.15
CA ASP A 22 14.98 -4.80 -1.80
C ASP A 22 14.05 -4.18 -0.74
N ALA A 23 13.71 -2.89 -0.86
CA ALA A 23 12.72 -2.26 0.02
C ALA A 23 11.33 -2.93 -0.14
N GLY A 24 10.91 -3.26 -1.36
CA GLY A 24 9.67 -4.00 -1.61
C GLY A 24 9.68 -5.41 -1.00
N ARG A 25 10.81 -6.11 -1.09
CA ARG A 25 10.99 -7.44 -0.45
C ARG A 25 10.99 -7.34 1.07
N GLU A 26 11.61 -6.31 1.62
CA GLU A 26 11.61 -6.03 3.05
C GLU A 26 10.19 -5.75 3.54
N TRP A 27 9.45 -4.87 2.86
CA TRP A 27 8.03 -4.64 3.15
C TRP A 27 7.23 -5.95 3.11
N LYS A 28 7.40 -6.80 2.09
CA LYS A 28 6.76 -8.13 2.03
C LYS A 28 7.13 -9.01 3.22
N ARG A 29 8.42 -9.05 3.61
CA ARG A 29 8.92 -9.82 4.78
C ARG A 29 8.26 -9.38 6.08
N MET A 30 7.88 -8.11 6.18
CA MET A 30 7.14 -7.57 7.32
C MET A 30 5.66 -8.04 7.35
N PHE A 31 5.19 -8.90 6.47
CA PHE A 31 3.85 -9.51 6.60
C PHE A 31 3.99 -11.03 6.72
N PRO A 32 3.84 -11.59 7.93
CA PRO A 32 4.31 -12.95 8.25
C PRO A 32 3.50 -14.08 7.60
N ALA A 33 2.30 -13.82 7.07
CA ALA A 33 1.54 -14.85 6.37
C ALA A 33 1.89 -14.84 4.88
N SER A 34 2.26 -16.03 4.38
CA SER A 34 2.52 -16.26 2.96
C SER A 34 1.31 -15.85 2.11
N GLY A 35 1.57 -15.18 0.99
CA GLY A 35 0.53 -14.75 0.04
C GLY A 35 -0.24 -13.48 0.40
N MET A 36 0.08 -12.80 1.51
CA MET A 36 -0.54 -11.51 1.83
C MET A 36 -0.13 -10.40 0.87
N GLN A 37 1.16 -10.37 0.53
CA GLN A 37 1.77 -9.38 -0.36
C GLN A 37 2.52 -10.09 -1.48
N GLU A 38 2.26 -9.70 -2.72
CA GLU A 38 2.87 -10.26 -3.91
C GLU A 38 3.51 -9.16 -4.75
N ILE A 39 4.80 -9.28 -5.06
CA ILE A 39 5.48 -8.35 -5.97
C ILE A 39 5.20 -8.84 -7.38
N ILE A 40 4.61 -7.97 -8.21
CA ILE A 40 4.22 -8.29 -9.59
C ILE A 40 5.32 -7.89 -10.57
N SER A 41 5.91 -6.71 -10.37
CA SER A 41 6.99 -6.19 -11.20
C SER A 41 7.78 -5.12 -10.45
N SER A 42 8.95 -4.78 -10.98
CA SER A 42 9.70 -3.62 -10.55
C SER A 42 10.49 -3.01 -11.70
N ASP A 43 10.75 -1.72 -11.59
CA ASP A 43 11.71 -0.97 -12.38
C ASP A 43 12.79 -0.37 -11.45
N ALA A 44 13.64 0.52 -11.98
CA ALA A 44 14.77 1.09 -11.23
C ALA A 44 14.34 1.91 -9.99
N ASP A 45 13.14 2.47 -10.00
CA ASP A 45 12.65 3.40 -8.99
C ASP A 45 11.31 2.99 -8.36
N THR A 46 10.63 1.97 -8.89
CA THR A 46 9.29 1.56 -8.44
C THR A 46 9.16 0.05 -8.33
N VAL A 47 8.54 -0.40 -7.24
CA VAL A 47 8.00 -1.76 -7.12
C VAL A 47 6.48 -1.70 -7.22
N TYR A 48 5.90 -2.60 -8.02
CA TYR A 48 4.46 -2.81 -8.09
C TYR A 48 4.09 -4.13 -7.42
N ALA A 49 3.07 -4.08 -6.58
CA ALA A 49 2.66 -5.22 -5.78
C ALA A 49 1.14 -5.30 -5.62
N GLU A 50 0.66 -6.47 -5.20
CA GLU A 50 -0.72 -6.73 -4.81
C GLU A 50 -0.81 -7.09 -3.33
N THR A 51 -1.88 -6.59 -2.68
CA THR A 51 -2.28 -6.99 -1.33
C THR A 51 -3.57 -7.79 -1.40
N HIS A 52 -3.49 -9.04 -0.95
CA HIS A 52 -4.60 -10.01 -0.98
C HIS A 52 -5.30 -10.14 0.39
N VAL A 53 -4.76 -9.49 1.42
CA VAL A 53 -5.38 -9.45 2.75
C VAL A 53 -6.76 -8.80 2.64
N ARG A 54 -7.77 -9.49 3.14
CA ARG A 54 -9.11 -8.92 3.26
C ARG A 54 -9.06 -7.79 4.28
N CYS A 55 -9.28 -6.55 3.84
CA CYS A 55 -9.25 -5.38 4.69
C CYS A 55 -10.65 -4.94 5.14
N PRO A 56 -10.79 -4.28 6.30
CA PRO A 56 -12.09 -3.82 6.80
C PRO A 56 -12.92 -2.95 5.84
N PRO A 57 -12.35 -2.00 5.05
CA PRO A 57 -13.16 -1.16 4.16
C PRO A 57 -13.55 -1.84 2.85
N ARG A 58 -13.25 -3.13 2.66
CA ARG A 58 -13.54 -3.85 1.42
C ARG A 58 -15.02 -3.75 1.02
N ASP A 59 -15.27 -3.53 -0.27
CA ASP A 59 -16.60 -3.42 -0.89
C ASP A 59 -17.52 -2.34 -0.26
N SER A 60 -16.97 -1.41 0.53
CA SER A 60 -17.74 -0.34 1.17
C SER A 60 -17.99 0.88 0.27
N GLY A 61 -17.20 1.05 -0.78
CA GLY A 61 -17.09 2.30 -1.55
C GLY A 61 -16.22 3.37 -0.88
N ASP A 62 -15.84 3.21 0.40
CA ASP A 62 -15.07 4.22 1.14
C ASP A 62 -13.55 4.04 0.96
N VAL A 63 -13.06 4.53 -0.18
CA VAL A 63 -11.62 4.54 -0.49
C VAL A 63 -10.85 5.50 0.43
N GLN A 64 -11.51 6.49 1.04
CA GLN A 64 -10.87 7.38 2.03
C GLN A 64 -10.59 6.63 3.34
N ALA A 65 -11.50 5.77 3.79
CA ALA A 65 -11.25 4.87 4.91
C ALA A 65 -10.08 3.92 4.62
N CYS A 66 -9.99 3.37 3.40
CA CYS A 66 -8.83 2.59 2.99
C CYS A 66 -7.52 3.39 3.12
N TYR A 67 -7.49 4.63 2.62
CA TYR A 67 -6.31 5.48 2.75
C TYR A 67 -5.88 5.67 4.21
N LYS A 68 -6.82 5.88 5.14
CA LYS A 68 -6.54 6.02 6.58
C LYS A 68 -5.95 4.74 7.18
N VAL A 69 -6.48 3.56 6.82
CA VAL A 69 -5.98 2.27 7.31
C VAL A 69 -4.54 2.01 6.86
N MET A 70 -4.18 2.43 5.64
CA MET A 70 -2.82 2.23 5.09
C MET A 70 -1.75 3.19 5.64
N ALA A 71 -2.05 3.94 6.69
CA ALA A 71 -1.09 4.85 7.31
C ALA A 71 0.10 4.13 7.97
N PHE A 72 -0.10 2.88 8.42
CA PHE A 72 0.99 2.05 8.93
C PHE A 72 2.01 1.74 7.82
N ASP A 73 1.56 1.22 6.68
CA ASP A 73 2.41 0.90 5.53
C ASP A 73 3.19 2.12 5.03
N ARG A 74 2.54 3.29 4.95
CA ARG A 74 3.23 4.54 4.60
C ARG A 74 4.37 4.86 5.55
N CYS A 75 4.13 4.77 6.86
CA CYS A 75 5.16 5.05 7.88
C CYS A 75 6.29 4.01 7.85
N LEU A 76 5.97 2.73 7.65
CA LEU A 76 6.96 1.67 7.50
C LEU A 76 7.85 1.91 6.28
N LEU A 77 7.22 2.17 5.12
CA LEU A 77 7.93 2.33 3.86
C LEU A 77 8.80 3.58 3.83
N GLU A 78 8.35 4.68 4.44
CA GLU A 78 9.16 5.89 4.58
C GLU A 78 10.48 5.60 5.30
N LYS A 79 10.47 4.76 6.35
CA LYS A 79 11.70 4.38 7.07
C LYS A 79 12.67 3.56 6.22
N ILE A 80 12.17 2.76 5.30
CA ILE A 80 13.00 1.98 4.37
C ILE A 80 13.20 2.69 3.03
N ARG A 81 13.02 4.02 3.01
CA ARG A 81 13.24 4.93 1.86
C ARG A 81 12.32 4.70 0.66
N GLY A 82 11.11 4.20 0.92
CA GLY A 82 10.03 4.09 -0.03
C GLY A 82 8.88 5.07 0.24
N GLN A 83 8.13 5.39 -0.80
CA GLN A 83 6.86 6.10 -0.77
C GLN A 83 5.77 5.12 -1.21
N PHE A 84 4.73 4.96 -0.39
CA PHE A 84 3.67 3.98 -0.63
C PHE A 84 2.43 4.62 -1.22
N VAL A 85 2.00 4.11 -2.37
CA VAL A 85 0.80 4.56 -3.07
C VAL A 85 -0.12 3.37 -3.31
N VAL A 86 -1.39 3.49 -2.90
CA VAL A 86 -2.43 2.54 -3.29
C VAL A 86 -3.00 3.01 -4.63
N LEU A 87 -2.79 2.24 -5.70
CA LEU A 87 -3.26 2.52 -7.06
C LEU A 87 -4.72 2.09 -7.25
N GLU A 88 -5.05 0.91 -6.72
CA GLU A 88 -6.41 0.34 -6.69
C GLU A 88 -6.68 -0.23 -5.30
N SER A 89 -7.92 -0.11 -4.82
CA SER A 89 -8.30 -0.47 -3.46
C SER A 89 -9.47 -1.44 -3.46
N GLN A 90 -9.38 -2.49 -2.64
CA GLN A 90 -10.51 -3.38 -2.33
C GLN A 90 -11.74 -2.64 -1.76
N ALA A 91 -11.59 -1.40 -1.28
CA ALA A 91 -12.73 -0.58 -0.88
C ALA A 91 -13.60 -0.14 -2.07
N ALA A 92 -13.03 -0.07 -3.28
CA ALA A 92 -13.80 0.15 -4.49
C ALA A 92 -14.58 -1.11 -4.87
N HIS A 93 -15.82 -0.93 -5.33
CA HIS A 93 -16.69 -2.03 -5.73
C HIS A 93 -16.06 -2.88 -6.84
N GLY A 94 -16.08 -4.20 -6.65
CA GLY A 94 -15.57 -5.15 -7.65
C GLY A 94 -14.05 -5.31 -7.66
N CYS A 95 -13.31 -4.56 -6.82
CA CYS A 95 -11.88 -4.70 -6.68
C CYS A 95 -11.55 -5.82 -5.68
N LYS A 96 -10.93 -6.91 -6.15
CA LYS A 96 -10.67 -8.11 -5.33
C LYS A 96 -9.37 -8.03 -4.52
N VAL A 97 -8.40 -7.26 -4.99
CA VAL A 97 -7.07 -7.10 -4.41
C VAL A 97 -6.69 -5.62 -4.45
N CYS A 98 -5.88 -5.14 -3.52
CA CYS A 98 -5.33 -3.79 -3.65
C CYS A 98 -4.11 -3.87 -4.56
N ARG A 99 -3.98 -2.94 -5.52
CA ARG A 99 -2.74 -2.73 -6.26
C ARG A 99 -2.00 -1.55 -5.67
N VAL A 100 -0.71 -1.73 -5.41
CA VAL A 100 0.12 -0.74 -4.73
C VAL A 100 1.42 -0.53 -5.48
N ALA A 101 1.97 0.67 -5.34
CA ALA A 101 3.28 1.04 -5.82
C ALA A 101 4.14 1.52 -4.64
N ILE A 102 5.42 1.15 -4.68
CA ILE A 102 6.44 1.59 -3.74
C ILE A 102 7.50 2.32 -4.55
N ARG A 103 7.51 3.66 -4.51
CA ARG A 103 8.44 4.53 -5.23
C ARG A 103 9.61 4.90 -4.32
N ARG A 104 10.83 4.96 -4.86
CA ARG A 104 12.01 5.45 -4.13
C ARG A 104 11.78 6.87 -3.62
N ILE A 105 12.13 7.15 -2.36
CA ILE A 105 12.01 8.50 -1.80
C ILE A 105 12.90 9.49 -2.58
N GLY A 106 12.38 10.70 -2.82
CA GLY A 106 13.07 11.74 -3.59
C GLY A 106 12.89 11.63 -5.11
N LYS A 107 12.25 10.56 -5.61
CA LYS A 107 11.74 10.53 -6.98
C LYS A 107 10.33 11.12 -7.03
N PRO A 108 9.96 11.82 -8.12
CA PRO A 108 8.57 12.23 -8.34
C PRO A 108 7.65 11.01 -8.32
N ALA A 109 6.40 11.21 -7.90
CA ALA A 109 5.38 10.14 -7.86
C ALA A 109 4.05 10.61 -8.48
N ASP A 110 4.08 11.71 -9.24
CA ASP A 110 2.89 12.30 -9.87
C ASP A 110 2.25 11.37 -10.91
N ASP A 111 3.04 10.43 -11.44
CA ASP A 111 2.57 9.34 -12.31
C ASP A 111 1.77 8.26 -11.56
N LEU A 112 1.93 8.16 -10.24
CA LEU A 112 1.28 7.16 -9.39
C LEU A 112 -0.03 7.73 -8.81
N ILE A 113 -1.11 7.68 -9.60
CA ILE A 113 -2.42 8.24 -9.22
C ILE A 113 -3.04 7.44 -8.06
N PRO A 114 -3.15 8.01 -6.84
CA PRO A 114 -3.68 7.29 -5.70
C PRO A 114 -5.19 7.01 -5.84
N ALA A 115 -5.62 5.82 -5.42
CA ALA A 115 -7.03 5.39 -5.49
C ALA A 115 -7.98 6.38 -4.81
N HIS A 116 -7.57 6.97 -3.68
CA HIS A 116 -8.38 7.92 -2.92
C HIS A 116 -8.51 9.31 -3.58
N SER A 117 -7.65 9.62 -4.55
CA SER A 117 -7.66 10.89 -5.28
C SER A 117 -8.45 10.80 -6.60
N ARG A 118 -8.81 9.60 -7.05
CA ARG A 118 -9.64 9.42 -8.24
C ARG A 118 -11.06 9.88 -7.92
N LYS A 119 -11.68 10.66 -8.81
CA LYS A 119 -13.11 10.91 -8.77
C LYS A 119 -13.80 9.55 -8.89
N GLN A 120 -14.39 9.05 -7.82
CA GLN A 120 -15.22 7.86 -7.91
C GLN A 120 -16.39 8.20 -8.82
N ALA A 121 -16.66 7.36 -9.83
CA ALA A 121 -17.86 7.51 -10.63
C ALA A 121 -19.08 7.44 -9.68
N PRO A 122 -20.08 8.32 -9.82
CA PRO A 122 -21.29 8.23 -9.02
C PRO A 122 -21.91 6.84 -9.19
N GLN A 123 -22.25 6.21 -8.07
CA GLN A 123 -22.96 4.94 -8.07
C GLN A 123 -24.36 5.21 -8.63
N TYR A 124 -24.59 4.92 -9.92
CA TYR A 124 -25.96 4.80 -10.42
C TYR A 124 -26.59 3.57 -9.76
N GLY A 125 -27.71 3.81 -9.06
CA GLY A 125 -28.37 2.85 -8.18
C GLY A 125 -28.62 1.50 -8.85
N ARG A 126 -28.30 0.44 -8.12
CA ARG A 126 -28.95 -0.86 -8.34
C ARG A 126 -30.35 -0.74 -7.76
N GLY A 127 -31.34 -0.60 -8.65
CA GLY A 127 -32.74 -0.91 -8.35
C GLY A 127 -32.97 -2.40 -8.17
#